data_AF-A0AAU7D7H0-F1
#
_entry.id   AF-A0AAU7D7H0-F1
#
_cell.length_a   1.000
_cell.length_b   1.000
_cell.length_c   1.000
_cell.angle_alpha   90.00
_cell.angle_beta   90.00
_cell.angle_gamma   90.00
#
_symmetry.space_group_name_H-M   'P 1'
#
loop_
_entity.id
_entity.type
_entity.pdbx_description
1 polymer ?
#
loop_
_entity_poly.entity_id
_entity_poly.type
_entity_poly.pdbx_seq_one_letter_code
_entity_poly.pdbx_strand_id
1 'polypeptide(L)'
;MQISTPDVNSYFESIKQSFEETLAARTSMDKSYDGLPTSFIFFFLLLFSLVPAIPALAYFSSRWISKPIVVNYRGSHVLPIHSFLFWYLGCTVFFALLFSLRLKYSSMREKRSKRIIKTDEFLNEPQLRFALCYSVIYEIESYRTNKRPIHMEKARIHWRKLLGSLEVLLGSGGYWVDNASNAPLESGEMLDTELLGPRHLRQNKQFFPQVHDLLKNFSWFKLEPVTESIIIGFDGLRSKLNDRIAAKKDLFQVSACLTPLSVYLYTQIPDIPDTEEDRSYFAERETIALNAFAQEISQLSPYTSEHHVAPGTQQTAAKKAQIRSVISSTVGNPSTFIRFFWTWCVIQFFLGIAVPIFVLTIKSIKFDSTLIALLIGSPLAIAAALTAIPATSRNSDNPSQP
;
A
#
# COMPACT_ATOMS: atom_id res chain seq x y z
N MET A 1 37.74 19.54 -32.23
CA MET A 1 36.40 18.95 -32.15
C MET A 1 35.69 19.59 -30.98
N GLN A 2 34.59 20.30 -31.18
CA GLN A 2 33.74 20.75 -30.07
C GLN A 2 32.94 19.52 -29.61
N ILE A 3 33.26 19.01 -28.42
CA ILE A 3 32.44 17.98 -27.77
C ILE A 3 31.12 18.66 -27.44
N SER A 4 30.07 18.38 -28.22
CA SER A 4 28.73 18.86 -27.92
C SER A 4 28.31 18.21 -26.61
N THR A 5 28.36 18.97 -25.52
CA THR A 5 27.98 18.48 -24.20
C THR A 5 26.53 18.02 -24.29
N PRO A 6 26.23 16.74 -24.04
CA PRO A 6 24.87 16.25 -24.18
C PRO A 6 23.94 17.05 -23.28
N ASP A 7 22.87 17.57 -23.87
CA ASP A 7 21.82 18.27 -23.15
C ASP A 7 21.11 17.26 -22.23
N VAL A 8 21.06 17.56 -20.93
CA VAL A 8 20.45 16.71 -19.91
C VAL A 8 19.00 16.36 -20.29
N ASN A 9 18.31 17.30 -20.94
CA ASN A 9 16.97 17.09 -21.45
C ASN A 9 16.93 16.03 -22.57
N SER A 10 17.85 16.12 -23.53
CA SER A 10 17.95 15.15 -24.62
C SER A 10 18.22 13.73 -24.12
N TYR A 11 19.06 13.61 -23.08
CA TYR A 11 19.32 12.33 -22.45
C TYR A 11 18.07 11.79 -21.73
N PHE A 12 17.38 12.62 -20.94
CA PHE A 12 16.14 12.20 -20.29
C PHE A 12 15.09 11.71 -21.29
N GLU A 13 14.87 12.42 -22.40
CA GLU A 13 13.93 11.99 -23.43
C GLU A 13 14.35 10.65 -24.07
N SER A 14 15.67 10.39 -24.20
CA SER A 14 16.17 9.11 -24.71
C SER A 14 15.89 7.91 -23.79
N ILE A 15 15.88 8.12 -22.47
CA ILE A 15 15.65 7.06 -21.46
C ILE A 15 14.21 7.04 -20.93
N LYS A 16 13.35 7.97 -21.34
CA LYS A 16 12.01 8.19 -20.79
C LYS A 16 11.12 6.95 -20.86
N GLN A 17 11.14 6.25 -21.99
CA GLN A 17 10.36 5.02 -22.16
C GLN A 17 10.86 3.92 -21.20
N SER A 18 12.18 3.67 -21.18
CA SER A 18 12.81 2.70 -20.27
C SER A 18 12.58 3.06 -18.81
N PHE A 19 12.54 4.35 -18.48
CA PHE A 19 12.20 4.85 -17.15
C PHE A 19 10.75 4.51 -16.75
N GLU A 20 9.77 4.77 -17.62
CA GLU A 20 8.37 4.45 -17.37
C GLU A 20 8.16 2.94 -17.22
N GLU A 21 8.81 2.15 -18.08
CA GLU A 21 8.76 0.69 -18.03
C GLU A 21 9.41 0.14 -16.74
N THR A 22 10.58 0.67 -16.35
CA THR A 22 11.27 0.32 -15.11
C THR A 22 10.42 0.66 -13.88
N LEU A 23 9.78 1.84 -13.87
CA LEU A 23 8.88 2.23 -12.77
C LEU A 23 7.62 1.38 -12.71
N ALA A 24 7.01 1.05 -13.86
CA ALA A 24 5.85 0.17 -13.93
C ALA A 24 6.21 -1.23 -13.42
N ALA A 25 7.37 -1.75 -13.84
CA ALA A 25 7.90 -3.03 -13.41
C ALA A 25 8.15 -3.06 -11.89
N ARG A 26 8.93 -2.12 -11.36
CA ARG A 26 9.20 -2.02 -9.91
C ARG A 26 7.91 -1.86 -9.11
N THR A 27 6.99 -1.00 -9.57
CA THR A 27 5.69 -0.82 -8.89
C THR A 27 4.83 -2.08 -8.95
N SER A 28 4.92 -2.88 -10.03
CA SER A 28 4.20 -4.16 -10.14
C SER A 28 4.82 -5.26 -9.26
N MET A 29 6.14 -5.26 -9.09
CA MET A 29 6.86 -6.16 -8.18
C MET A 29 6.63 -5.78 -6.72
N ASP A 30 6.58 -4.49 -6.41
CA ASP A 30 6.32 -4.02 -5.05
C ASP A 30 4.84 -4.26 -4.68
N LYS A 31 3.95 -4.05 -5.64
CA LYS A 31 2.56 -4.55 -5.59
C LYS A 31 2.47 -6.04 -5.90
N SER A 32 3.47 -6.86 -5.53
CA SER A 32 3.43 -8.33 -5.65
C SER A 32 2.17 -8.86 -4.97
N TYR A 33 1.14 -8.90 -5.79
CA TYR A 33 -0.19 -9.40 -5.60
C TYR A 33 -0.75 -9.33 -4.16
N ASP A 34 -1.37 -8.20 -3.83
CA ASP A 34 -2.55 -8.13 -2.93
C ASP A 34 -3.76 -8.93 -3.52
N GLY A 35 -3.51 -9.94 -4.35
CA GLY A 35 -4.49 -10.99 -4.56
C GLY A 35 -4.67 -11.86 -3.33
N LEU A 36 -3.83 -11.73 -2.30
CA LEU A 36 -4.10 -12.32 -0.99
C LEU A 36 -5.47 -11.87 -0.45
N PRO A 37 -5.77 -10.58 -0.22
CA PRO A 37 -7.08 -10.16 0.30
C PRO A 37 -8.23 -10.50 -0.65
N THR A 38 -8.10 -10.32 -1.96
CA THR A 38 -9.22 -10.66 -2.87
C THR A 38 -9.45 -12.16 -3.00
N SER A 39 -8.40 -12.97 -3.14
CA SER A 39 -8.53 -14.43 -3.18
C SER A 39 -8.98 -14.99 -1.83
N PHE A 40 -8.58 -14.37 -0.73
CA PHE A 40 -9.06 -14.65 0.62
C PHE A 40 -10.55 -14.34 0.73
N ILE A 41 -11.05 -13.18 0.26
CA ILE A 41 -12.49 -12.88 0.24
C ILE A 41 -13.27 -13.94 -0.56
N PHE A 42 -12.80 -14.32 -1.75
CA PHE A 42 -13.45 -15.36 -2.54
C PHE A 42 -13.38 -16.76 -1.88
N PHE A 43 -12.28 -17.07 -1.19
CA PHE A 43 -12.16 -18.29 -0.38
C PHE A 43 -13.14 -18.27 0.80
N PHE A 44 -13.29 -17.14 1.48
CA PHE A 44 -14.27 -16.96 2.55
C PHE A 44 -15.70 -17.07 2.03
N LEU A 45 -16.03 -16.46 0.90
CA LEU A 45 -17.35 -16.61 0.26
C LEU A 45 -17.64 -18.06 -0.10
N LEU A 46 -16.64 -18.79 -0.59
CA LEU A 46 -16.74 -20.23 -0.84
C LEU A 46 -16.97 -21.01 0.46
N LEU A 47 -16.22 -20.73 1.52
CA LEU A 47 -16.38 -21.35 2.84
C LEU A 47 -17.75 -21.04 3.45
N PHE A 48 -18.23 -19.80 3.32
CA PHE A 48 -19.58 -19.39 3.75
C PHE A 48 -20.70 -19.93 2.86
N SER A 49 -20.42 -20.34 1.62
CA SER A 49 -21.37 -21.04 0.74
C SER A 49 -21.50 -22.52 1.07
N LEU A 50 -20.39 -23.15 1.50
CA LEU A 50 -20.36 -24.50 2.09
C LEU A 50 -21.07 -24.55 3.44
N VAL A 51 -21.41 -23.38 3.98
CA VAL A 51 -22.13 -23.21 5.21
C VAL A 51 -23.56 -22.81 4.89
N PRO A 52 -24.56 -23.24 5.68
CA PRO A 52 -25.96 -22.91 5.47
C PRO A 52 -26.34 -21.42 5.50
N ALA A 53 -25.44 -20.46 5.70
CA ALA A 53 -25.76 -19.04 5.86
C ALA A 53 -26.30 -18.41 4.57
N ILE A 54 -25.50 -18.44 3.49
CA ILE A 54 -25.91 -17.92 2.17
C ILE A 54 -27.09 -18.74 1.61
N PRO A 55 -27.05 -20.09 1.65
CA PRO A 55 -28.19 -20.91 1.29
C PRO A 55 -29.47 -20.62 2.09
N ALA A 56 -29.37 -20.35 3.40
CA ALA A 56 -30.54 -20.02 4.22
C ALA A 56 -31.11 -18.64 3.84
N LEU A 57 -30.26 -17.63 3.63
CA LEU A 57 -30.70 -16.32 3.16
C LEU A 57 -31.38 -16.41 1.79
N ALA A 58 -30.79 -17.16 0.85
CA ALA A 58 -31.37 -17.42 -0.46
C ALA A 58 -32.72 -18.15 -0.34
N TYR A 59 -32.79 -19.17 0.53
CA TYR A 59 -34.02 -19.90 0.82
C TYR A 59 -35.13 -19.02 1.43
N PHE A 60 -34.81 -18.20 2.44
CA PHE A 60 -35.78 -17.28 3.04
C PHE A 60 -36.27 -16.25 2.01
N SER A 61 -35.35 -15.70 1.21
CA SER A 61 -35.67 -14.74 0.16
C SER A 61 -36.54 -15.37 -0.92
N SER A 62 -36.24 -16.60 -1.36
CA SER A 62 -37.02 -17.29 -2.38
C SER A 62 -38.45 -17.58 -1.91
N ARG A 63 -38.62 -17.93 -0.64
CA ARG A 63 -39.92 -18.19 -0.03
C ARG A 63 -40.80 -16.94 0.06
N TRP A 64 -40.19 -15.77 0.20
CA TRP A 64 -40.91 -14.49 0.23
C TRP A 64 -41.32 -14.03 -1.16
N ILE A 65 -40.50 -14.29 -2.17
CA ILE A 65 -40.66 -13.71 -3.51
C ILE A 65 -41.47 -14.62 -4.44
N SER A 66 -41.40 -15.95 -4.28
CA SER A 66 -41.91 -16.89 -5.28
C SER A 66 -42.93 -17.88 -4.72
N LYS A 67 -43.97 -18.17 -5.52
CA LYS A 67 -44.90 -19.30 -5.29
C LYS A 67 -44.13 -20.63 -5.30
N PRO A 68 -44.67 -21.71 -4.69
CA PRO A 68 -44.02 -23.02 -4.70
C PRO A 68 -43.88 -23.56 -6.12
N ILE A 69 -42.68 -23.45 -6.67
CA ILE A 69 -42.31 -24.03 -7.97
C ILE A 69 -41.52 -25.30 -7.68
N VAL A 70 -41.82 -26.34 -8.47
CA VAL A 70 -41.29 -27.68 -8.28
C VAL A 70 -40.57 -28.11 -9.56
N VAL A 71 -39.33 -28.55 -9.43
CA VAL A 71 -38.52 -28.99 -10.58
C VAL A 71 -38.49 -30.51 -10.60
N ASN A 72 -38.99 -31.12 -11.68
CA ASN A 72 -38.93 -32.55 -11.89
C ASN A 72 -37.58 -32.95 -12.47
N TYR A 73 -36.77 -33.65 -11.67
CA TYR A 73 -35.52 -34.23 -12.12
C TYR A 73 -35.72 -35.71 -12.40
N ARG A 74 -35.59 -36.12 -13.68
CA ARG A 74 -35.54 -37.52 -14.10
C ARG A 74 -36.79 -38.38 -13.73
N GLY A 75 -37.97 -37.77 -13.74
CA GLY A 75 -39.26 -38.48 -13.73
C GLY A 75 -39.70 -39.09 -12.38
N SER A 76 -38.81 -39.26 -11.41
CA SER A 76 -39.16 -39.81 -10.08
C SER A 76 -38.77 -38.91 -8.90
N HIS A 77 -37.85 -37.97 -9.08
CA HIS A 77 -37.35 -37.12 -8.00
C HIS A 77 -37.81 -35.68 -8.19
N VAL A 78 -38.65 -35.26 -7.26
CA VAL A 78 -39.27 -33.95 -7.21
C VAL A 78 -38.47 -33.10 -6.22
N LEU A 79 -37.62 -32.20 -6.71
CA LEU A 79 -36.84 -31.28 -5.87
C LEU A 79 -37.58 -29.94 -5.85
N PRO A 80 -38.24 -29.56 -4.73
CA PRO A 80 -38.86 -28.25 -4.66
C PRO A 80 -37.76 -27.18 -4.66
N ILE A 81 -37.95 -26.09 -5.42
CA ILE A 81 -37.02 -24.94 -5.41
C ILE A 81 -36.95 -24.32 -4.00
N HIS A 82 -38.00 -24.50 -3.20
CA HIS A 82 -38.04 -24.12 -1.79
C HIS A 82 -37.40 -25.17 -0.87
N SER A 83 -36.66 -26.14 -1.39
CA SER A 83 -35.83 -26.99 -0.53
C SER A 83 -34.56 -26.24 -0.15
N PHE A 84 -34.23 -26.22 1.13
CA PHE A 84 -32.94 -25.74 1.61
C PHE A 84 -31.76 -26.45 0.89
N LEU A 85 -31.91 -27.75 0.63
CA LEU A 85 -30.91 -28.56 -0.08
C LEU A 85 -30.65 -28.06 -1.51
N PHE A 86 -31.70 -27.58 -2.19
CA PHE A 86 -31.58 -27.03 -3.55
C PHE A 86 -30.71 -25.77 -3.57
N TRP A 87 -30.98 -24.83 -2.67
CA TRP A 87 -30.19 -23.59 -2.53
C TRP A 87 -28.78 -23.86 -2.03
N TYR A 88 -28.60 -24.84 -1.14
CA TYR A 88 -27.29 -25.23 -0.64
C TYR A 88 -26.38 -25.75 -1.76
N LEU A 89 -26.85 -26.71 -2.55
CA LEU A 89 -26.10 -27.25 -3.68
C LEU A 89 -25.87 -26.19 -4.77
N GLY A 90 -26.90 -25.40 -5.08
CA GLY A 90 -26.82 -24.32 -6.07
C GLY A 90 -25.76 -23.27 -5.72
N CYS A 91 -25.78 -22.76 -4.48
CA CYS A 91 -24.81 -21.78 -4.01
C CYS A 91 -23.40 -22.37 -3.98
N THR A 92 -23.23 -23.59 -3.45
CA THR A 92 -21.91 -24.24 -3.35
C THR A 92 -21.26 -24.38 -4.73
N VAL A 93 -22.00 -24.89 -5.73
CA VAL A 93 -21.50 -25.04 -7.10
C VAL A 93 -21.19 -23.69 -7.72
N PHE A 94 -22.07 -22.70 -7.53
CA PHE A 94 -21.87 -21.35 -8.06
C PHE A 94 -20.59 -20.69 -7.52
N PHE A 95 -20.38 -20.72 -6.20
CA PHE A 95 -19.17 -20.14 -5.61
C PHE A 95 -17.91 -20.94 -5.94
N ALA A 96 -18.00 -22.27 -6.05
CA ALA A 96 -16.89 -23.10 -6.53
C ALA A 96 -16.46 -22.74 -7.97
N LEU A 97 -17.43 -22.48 -8.86
CA LEU A 97 -17.16 -22.02 -10.22
C LEU A 97 -16.52 -20.63 -10.23
N LEU A 98 -17.06 -19.68 -9.46
CA LEU A 98 -16.49 -18.32 -9.35
C LEU A 98 -15.06 -18.35 -8.80
N PHE A 99 -14.80 -19.15 -7.77
CA PHE A 99 -13.47 -19.32 -7.20
C PHE A 99 -12.50 -19.92 -8.21
N SER A 100 -12.92 -20.96 -8.95
CA SER A 100 -12.13 -21.59 -10.01
C SER A 100 -11.81 -20.63 -11.15
N LEU A 101 -12.78 -19.84 -11.60
CA LEU A 101 -12.59 -18.78 -12.60
C LEU A 101 -11.61 -17.72 -12.10
N ARG A 102 -11.71 -17.32 -10.83
CA ARG A 102 -10.82 -16.33 -10.21
C ARG A 102 -9.38 -16.84 -10.14
N LEU A 103 -9.16 -18.09 -9.74
CA LEU A 103 -7.84 -18.74 -9.73
C LEU A 103 -7.25 -18.85 -11.14
N LYS A 104 -8.07 -19.20 -12.13
CA LYS A 104 -7.63 -19.23 -13.53
C LYS A 104 -7.26 -17.83 -14.02
N TYR A 105 -8.05 -16.82 -13.65
CA TYR A 105 -7.80 -15.43 -14.02
C TYR A 105 -6.55 -14.86 -13.33
N SER A 106 -6.32 -15.16 -12.03
CA SER A 106 -5.09 -14.75 -11.35
C SER A 106 -3.87 -15.39 -12.01
N SER A 107 -3.91 -16.70 -12.29
CA SER A 107 -2.83 -17.41 -12.96
C SER A 107 -2.55 -16.86 -14.37
N MET A 108 -3.59 -16.58 -15.16
CA MET A 108 -3.44 -15.97 -16.49
C MET A 108 -2.85 -14.56 -16.42
N ARG A 109 -3.29 -13.75 -15.46
CA ARG A 109 -2.76 -12.39 -15.25
C ARG A 109 -1.30 -12.43 -14.80
N GLU A 110 -0.96 -13.33 -13.89
CA GLU A 110 0.41 -13.53 -13.44
C GLU A 110 1.31 -13.96 -14.61
N LYS A 111 0.86 -14.90 -15.45
CA LYS A 111 1.58 -15.30 -16.68
C LYS A 111 1.74 -14.16 -17.68
N ARG A 112 0.76 -13.26 -17.80
CA ARG A 112 0.87 -12.05 -18.65
C ARG A 112 1.81 -11.02 -18.05
N SER A 113 1.79 -10.83 -16.74
CA SER A 113 2.71 -9.93 -16.02
C SER A 113 4.15 -10.43 -16.04
N LYS A 114 4.33 -11.76 -16.05
CA LYS A 114 5.62 -12.45 -16.18
C LYS A 114 6.10 -12.60 -17.62
N ARG A 115 5.41 -12.04 -18.62
CA ARG A 115 5.99 -11.94 -19.97
C ARG A 115 7.15 -10.95 -19.92
N ILE A 116 8.30 -11.48 -19.49
CA ILE A 116 9.66 -11.16 -19.89
C ILE A 116 9.82 -9.68 -20.20
N ILE A 117 9.75 -8.85 -19.16
CA ILE A 117 10.48 -7.60 -19.23
C ILE A 117 11.93 -8.03 -19.17
N LYS A 118 12.65 -7.90 -20.28
CA LYS A 118 14.07 -8.22 -20.31
C LYS A 118 14.73 -7.32 -19.28
N THR A 119 15.32 -7.91 -18.25
CA THR A 119 16.00 -7.17 -17.18
C THR A 119 17.07 -6.22 -17.74
N ASP A 120 17.57 -6.53 -18.93
CA ASP A 120 18.59 -5.77 -19.66
C ASP A 120 18.07 -4.42 -20.18
N GLU A 121 16.74 -4.22 -20.24
CA GLU A 121 16.12 -2.93 -20.62
C GLU A 121 15.86 -2.04 -19.40
N PHE A 122 16.11 -2.53 -18.17
CA PHE A 122 15.93 -1.73 -16.97
C PHE A 122 17.06 -0.73 -16.79
N LEU A 123 16.68 0.47 -16.36
CA LEU A 123 17.65 1.50 -16.03
C LEU A 123 18.48 1.07 -14.82
N ASN A 124 19.79 1.29 -14.93
CA ASN A 124 20.72 1.17 -13.82
C ASN A 124 20.32 2.14 -12.69
N GLU A 125 20.66 1.84 -11.44
CA GLU A 125 20.25 2.68 -10.30
C GLU A 125 20.68 4.17 -10.44
N PRO A 126 21.89 4.51 -10.93
CA PRO A 126 22.25 5.91 -11.21
C PRO A 126 21.34 6.58 -12.25
N GLN A 127 21.04 5.88 -13.36
CA GLN A 127 20.14 6.38 -14.41
C GLN A 127 18.72 6.59 -13.87
N LEU A 128 18.25 5.67 -13.02
CA LEU A 128 16.94 5.78 -12.38
C LEU A 128 16.87 6.97 -11.42
N ARG A 129 17.92 7.21 -10.61
CA ARG A 129 18.00 8.41 -9.74
C ARG A 129 17.90 9.69 -10.53
N PHE A 130 18.72 9.79 -11.58
CA PHE A 130 18.68 10.90 -12.52
C PHE A 130 17.27 11.09 -13.10
N ALA A 131 16.69 10.04 -13.68
CA ALA A 131 15.38 10.08 -14.32
C ALA A 131 14.26 10.45 -13.33
N LEU A 132 14.31 9.95 -12.09
CA LEU A 132 13.39 10.34 -11.02
C LEU A 132 13.48 11.83 -10.72
N CYS A 133 14.70 12.36 -10.54
CA CYS A 133 14.92 13.79 -10.28
C CYS A 133 14.43 14.67 -11.43
N TYR A 134 14.85 14.35 -12.65
CA TYR A 134 14.48 15.11 -13.83
C TYR A 134 12.97 15.02 -14.12
N SER A 135 12.36 13.85 -13.91
CA SER A 135 10.91 13.69 -14.08
C SER A 135 10.10 14.54 -13.09
N VAL A 136 10.58 14.76 -11.87
CA VAL A 136 9.93 15.70 -10.93
C VAL A 136 9.93 17.12 -11.53
N ILE A 137 11.06 17.56 -12.09
CA ILE A 137 11.18 18.88 -12.74
C ILE A 137 10.21 18.96 -13.93
N TYR A 138 10.27 17.99 -14.83
CA TYR A 138 9.43 17.91 -16.03
C TYR A 138 7.92 17.95 -15.70
N GLU A 139 7.49 17.20 -14.69
CA GLU A 139 6.09 17.18 -14.27
C GLU A 139 5.68 18.48 -13.56
N ILE A 140 6.57 19.11 -12.79
CA ILE A 140 6.32 20.45 -12.21
C ILE A 140 6.15 21.49 -13.32
N GLU A 141 7.02 21.51 -14.32
CA GLU A 141 6.93 22.42 -15.46
C GLU A 141 5.66 22.17 -16.30
N SER A 142 5.36 20.91 -16.57
CA SER A 142 4.12 20.50 -17.24
C SER A 142 2.88 20.95 -16.47
N TYR A 143 2.89 20.85 -15.14
CA TYR A 143 1.83 21.40 -14.30
C TYR A 143 1.75 22.92 -14.39
N ARG A 144 2.89 23.63 -14.38
CA ARG A 144 2.91 25.09 -14.46
C ARG A 144 2.25 25.59 -15.74
N THR A 145 2.46 24.90 -16.87
CA THR A 145 1.88 25.22 -18.18
C THR A 145 0.41 24.78 -18.27
N ASN A 146 0.09 23.53 -17.92
CA ASN A 146 -1.21 22.93 -18.20
C ASN A 146 -2.21 22.97 -17.03
N LYS A 147 -1.74 23.27 -15.81
CA LYS A 147 -2.50 23.25 -14.53
C LYS A 147 -3.22 21.94 -14.21
N ARG A 148 -2.91 20.83 -14.88
CA ARG A 148 -3.57 19.53 -14.66
C ARG A 148 -3.05 18.84 -13.39
N PRO A 149 -3.91 18.50 -12.41
CA PRO A 149 -3.47 17.96 -11.12
C PRO A 149 -2.71 16.63 -11.21
N ILE A 150 -2.90 15.86 -12.29
CA ILE A 150 -2.19 14.60 -12.54
C ILE A 150 -0.67 14.77 -12.55
N HIS A 151 -0.15 15.88 -13.06
CA HIS A 151 1.28 16.15 -13.13
C HIS A 151 1.88 16.32 -11.72
N MET A 152 1.19 17.04 -10.84
CA MET A 152 1.64 17.18 -9.44
C MET A 152 1.59 15.86 -8.68
N GLU A 153 0.62 14.99 -9.00
CA GLU A 153 0.57 13.68 -8.37
C GLU A 153 1.75 12.80 -8.82
N LYS A 154 2.04 12.77 -10.13
CA LYS A 154 3.24 12.10 -10.66
C LYS A 154 4.52 12.67 -10.05
N ALA A 155 4.67 13.99 -10.01
CA ALA A 155 5.81 14.66 -9.38
C ALA A 155 5.98 14.23 -7.91
N ARG A 156 4.89 14.18 -7.13
CA ARG A 156 4.93 13.74 -5.73
C ARG A 156 5.33 12.27 -5.59
N ILE A 157 4.88 11.39 -6.49
CA ILE A 157 5.27 9.97 -6.50
C ILE A 157 6.76 9.84 -6.82
N HIS A 158 7.24 10.49 -7.89
CA HIS A 158 8.65 10.45 -8.29
C HIS A 158 9.56 11.07 -7.24
N TRP A 159 9.13 12.17 -6.61
CA TRP A 159 9.83 12.81 -5.50
C TRP A 159 10.04 11.86 -4.31
N ARG A 160 9.00 11.14 -3.88
CA ARG A 160 9.12 10.16 -2.79
C ARG A 160 10.09 9.03 -3.12
N LYS A 161 10.05 8.52 -4.35
CA LYS A 161 10.98 7.48 -4.83
C LYS A 161 12.42 8.00 -4.89
N LEU A 162 12.61 9.23 -5.38
CA LEU A 162 13.91 9.90 -5.40
C LEU A 162 14.51 10.03 -4.01
N LEU A 163 13.72 10.52 -3.04
CA LEU A 163 14.17 10.67 -1.65
C LEU A 163 14.71 9.38 -1.06
N GLY A 164 14.04 8.25 -1.30
CA GLY A 164 14.52 6.94 -0.86
C GLY A 164 15.84 6.55 -1.53
N SER A 165 15.95 6.73 -2.84
CA SER A 165 17.17 6.39 -3.57
C SER A 165 18.36 7.31 -3.23
N LEU A 166 18.10 8.59 -2.91
CA LEU A 166 19.12 9.52 -2.39
C LEU A 166 19.62 9.12 -1.00
N GLU A 167 18.74 8.65 -0.10
CA GLU A 167 19.17 8.12 1.21
C GLU A 167 20.11 6.91 1.07
N VAL A 168 19.84 6.04 0.10
CA VAL A 168 20.70 4.90 -0.21
C VAL A 168 22.03 5.36 -0.80
N LEU A 169 22.02 6.31 -1.74
CA LEU A 169 23.23 6.87 -2.34
C LEU A 169 24.16 7.49 -1.29
N LEU A 170 23.60 8.26 -0.35
CA LEU A 170 24.36 9.01 0.65
C LEU A 170 24.68 8.19 1.92
N GLY A 171 24.35 6.89 1.94
CA GLY A 171 24.70 6.00 3.05
C GLY A 171 23.83 6.16 4.32
N SER A 172 22.76 6.97 4.28
CA SER A 172 21.76 7.03 5.36
C SER A 172 20.73 5.90 5.30
N GLY A 173 20.72 5.12 4.23
CA GLY A 173 19.82 3.99 4.01
C GLY A 173 20.13 2.77 4.88
N GLY A 174 20.11 2.90 6.20
CA GLY A 174 20.07 1.74 7.10
C GLY A 174 18.74 1.00 6.92
N TYR A 175 18.73 -0.14 6.22
CA TYR A 175 17.64 -1.13 6.11
C TYR A 175 16.21 -0.58 6.20
N TRP A 176 15.87 0.44 5.41
CA TRP A 176 14.47 0.82 5.23
C TRP A 176 13.85 -0.15 4.23
N VAL A 177 13.29 -1.23 4.78
CA VAL A 177 12.32 -2.10 4.08
C VAL A 177 11.21 -1.19 3.54
N ASP A 178 10.89 -1.36 2.26
CA ASP A 178 9.98 -0.58 1.39
C ASP A 178 8.51 -0.48 1.86
N ASN A 179 8.24 -0.22 3.14
CA ASN A 179 6.87 -0.11 3.64
C ASN A 179 6.21 1.26 3.34
N ALA A 180 6.95 2.24 2.83
CA ALA A 180 6.41 3.59 2.56
C ALA A 180 5.78 3.74 1.16
N SER A 181 6.05 2.83 0.22
CA SER A 181 5.47 2.83 -1.14
C SER A 181 4.04 2.27 -1.19
N ASN A 182 3.62 1.55 -0.14
CA ASN A 182 2.30 0.93 -0.04
C ASN A 182 1.22 1.80 0.63
N ALA A 183 1.51 3.05 1.01
CA ALA A 183 0.46 3.98 1.39
C ALA A 183 -0.44 4.21 0.15
N PRO A 184 -1.67 3.68 0.13
CA PRO A 184 -2.52 3.77 -1.04
C PRO A 184 -2.72 5.24 -1.36
N LEU A 185 -2.48 5.60 -2.61
CA LEU A 185 -2.95 6.83 -3.21
C LEU A 185 -4.47 6.72 -3.43
N GLU A 186 -5.19 6.34 -2.38
CA GLU A 186 -6.63 6.45 -2.38
C GLU A 186 -6.96 7.93 -2.29
N SER A 187 -7.47 8.43 -3.41
CA SER A 187 -8.41 9.53 -3.47
C SER A 187 -9.50 9.32 -2.42
N GLY A 188 -9.24 9.82 -1.23
CA GLY A 188 -10.06 9.62 -0.05
C GLY A 188 -9.43 10.37 1.11
N GLU A 189 -9.74 11.67 1.19
CA GLU A 189 -9.77 12.34 2.48
C GLU A 189 -10.47 11.41 3.50
N MET A 190 -9.86 11.22 4.68
CA MET A 190 -10.49 10.82 5.96
C MET A 190 -10.12 9.48 6.63
N LEU A 191 -9.39 8.53 6.04
CA LEU A 191 -8.97 7.35 6.81
C LEU A 191 -7.45 7.31 7.02
N ASP A 192 -7.05 7.04 8.26
CA ASP A 192 -5.68 6.73 8.72
C ASP A 192 -4.80 7.91 9.15
N THR A 193 -5.35 8.79 9.99
CA THR A 193 -4.55 9.74 10.80
C THR A 193 -4.50 9.40 12.31
N GLU A 194 -5.29 8.44 12.81
CA GLU A 194 -5.44 8.24 14.26
C GLU A 194 -4.80 6.96 14.86
N LEU A 195 -4.29 6.03 14.04
CA LEU A 195 -3.68 4.78 14.55
C LEU A 195 -2.14 4.76 14.44
N LEU A 196 -1.57 5.72 13.74
CA LEU A 196 -0.15 6.05 13.85
C LEU A 196 -0.08 7.20 14.86
N GLY A 197 0.71 7.03 15.92
CA GLY A 197 0.89 8.00 17.00
C GLY A 197 1.27 9.41 16.51
N PRO A 198 1.48 10.35 17.44
CA PRO A 198 1.62 11.78 17.14
C PRO A 198 2.57 11.98 15.96
N ARG A 199 2.08 12.55 14.84
CA ARG A 199 2.86 12.92 13.64
C ARG A 199 4.03 13.90 13.93
N HIS A 200 4.30 14.19 15.20
CA HIS A 200 5.36 15.05 15.71
C HIS A 200 6.77 14.42 15.73
N LEU A 201 6.92 13.16 15.30
CA LEU A 201 8.23 12.57 15.03
C LEU A 201 8.41 12.21 13.56
N ARG A 202 7.90 13.05 12.65
CA ARG A 202 8.55 13.19 11.34
C ARG A 202 9.86 13.95 11.56
N GLN A 203 10.76 13.37 12.37
CA GLN A 203 12.08 13.92 12.65
C GLN A 203 12.73 14.22 11.30
N ASN A 204 13.31 15.42 11.20
CA ASN A 204 14.19 15.79 10.10
C ASN A 204 15.31 14.74 10.05
N LYS A 205 15.08 13.68 9.29
CA LYS A 205 16.02 12.60 9.13
C LYS A 205 17.17 13.16 8.30
N GLN A 206 18.32 13.29 8.96
CA GLN A 206 19.56 13.75 8.34
C GLN A 206 20.00 12.72 7.31
N PHE A 207 20.45 13.18 6.15
CA PHE A 207 21.07 12.35 5.11
C PHE A 207 22.50 11.94 5.49
N PHE A 208 23.13 12.65 6.42
CA PHE A 208 24.52 12.41 6.84
C PHE A 208 24.65 12.24 8.36
N PRO A 209 24.00 11.23 8.98
CA PRO A 209 24.03 11.06 10.43
C PRO A 209 25.46 10.86 10.96
N GLN A 210 26.29 10.12 10.22
CA GLN A 210 27.69 9.85 10.59
C GLN A 210 28.54 11.13 10.66
N VAL A 211 28.32 12.07 9.73
CA VAL A 211 29.05 13.35 9.73
C VAL A 211 28.63 14.22 10.91
N HIS A 212 27.34 14.20 11.26
CA HIS A 212 26.82 14.92 12.42
C HIS A 212 27.39 14.36 13.72
N ASP A 213 27.49 13.03 13.83
CA ASP A 213 28.12 12.37 14.97
C ASP A 213 29.60 12.77 15.09
N LEU A 214 30.33 12.83 13.97
CA LEU A 214 31.73 13.28 13.98
C LEU A 214 31.88 14.74 14.42
N LEU A 215 31.08 15.66 13.85
CA LEU A 215 31.08 17.08 14.22
C LEU A 215 30.73 17.30 15.69
N LYS A 216 29.79 16.50 16.23
CA LYS A 216 29.36 16.59 17.63
C LYS A 216 30.40 16.03 18.60
N ASN A 217 31.04 14.91 18.25
CA ASN A 217 31.92 14.20 19.17
C ASN A 217 33.37 14.69 19.12
N PHE A 218 33.80 15.31 18.03
CA PHE A 218 35.20 15.70 17.81
C PHE A 218 35.32 17.16 17.40
N SER A 219 35.69 18.04 18.34
CA SER A 219 35.85 19.49 18.09
C SER A 219 36.96 19.84 17.09
N TRP A 220 37.89 18.91 16.83
CA TRP A 220 38.94 19.08 15.82
C TRP A 220 38.46 18.71 14.41
N PHE A 221 37.37 17.96 14.29
CA PHE A 221 36.78 17.63 13.00
C PHE A 221 36.02 18.84 12.46
N LYS A 222 36.48 19.38 11.33
CA LYS A 222 35.89 20.54 10.66
C LYS A 222 35.71 20.20 9.19
N LEU A 223 34.57 20.58 8.65
CA LEU A 223 34.29 20.45 7.22
C LEU A 223 34.80 21.68 6.47
N GLU A 224 35.12 21.49 5.21
CA GLU A 224 35.30 22.62 4.30
C GLU A 224 33.96 23.36 4.13
N PRO A 225 33.94 24.71 4.07
CA PRO A 225 32.69 25.49 4.01
C PRO A 225 31.76 25.06 2.87
N VAL A 226 32.34 24.66 1.74
CA VAL A 226 31.60 24.17 0.57
C VAL A 226 30.90 22.85 0.90
N THR A 227 31.63 21.88 1.45
CA THR A 227 31.08 20.58 1.87
C THR A 227 30.00 20.75 2.95
N GLU A 228 30.22 21.63 3.92
CA GLU A 228 29.22 21.94 4.95
C GLU A 228 27.93 22.46 4.34
N SER A 229 28.01 23.39 3.37
CA SER A 229 26.84 23.94 2.68
C SER A 229 26.06 22.88 1.90
N ILE A 230 26.76 21.93 1.27
CA ILE A 230 26.16 20.81 0.54
C ILE A 230 25.40 19.89 1.51
N ILE A 231 26.03 19.52 2.63
CA ILE A 231 25.42 18.66 3.66
C ILE A 231 24.16 19.31 4.23
N ILE A 232 24.25 20.59 4.64
CA ILE A 232 23.09 21.36 5.13
C ILE A 232 21.99 21.43 4.05
N GLY A 233 22.38 21.57 2.78
CA GLY A 233 21.46 21.57 1.65
C GLY A 233 20.67 20.27 1.53
N PHE A 234 21.34 19.12 1.55
CA PHE A 234 20.69 17.81 1.52
C PHE A 234 19.82 17.58 2.75
N ASP A 235 20.27 17.91 3.96
CA ASP A 235 19.45 17.77 5.17
C ASP A 235 18.19 18.65 5.15
N GLY A 236 18.27 19.81 4.49
CA GLY A 236 17.13 20.69 4.27
C GLY A 236 16.15 20.22 3.18
N LEU A 237 16.51 19.23 2.37
CA LEU A 237 15.77 18.85 1.16
C LEU A 237 14.36 18.35 1.47
N ARG A 238 14.20 17.55 2.53
CA ARG A 238 12.88 17.07 2.98
C ARG A 238 12.00 18.21 3.49
N SER A 239 12.50 19.01 4.44
CA SER A 239 11.72 20.07 5.09
C SER A 239 11.40 21.24 4.16
N LYS A 240 12.29 21.55 3.21
CA LYS A 240 12.11 22.67 2.29
C LYS A 240 11.26 22.30 1.06
N LEU A 241 11.43 21.13 0.46
CA LEU A 241 10.79 20.82 -0.82
C LEU A 241 9.52 19.97 -0.69
N ASN A 242 9.45 19.04 0.28
CA ASN A 242 8.33 18.09 0.35
C ASN A 242 6.96 18.79 0.50
N ASP A 243 6.88 19.75 1.42
CA ASP A 243 5.61 20.42 1.71
C ASP A 243 5.23 21.41 0.61
N ARG A 244 6.22 22.03 -0.07
CA ARG A 244 6.00 22.89 -1.25
C ARG A 244 5.44 22.11 -2.43
N ILE A 245 6.02 20.95 -2.73
CA ILE A 245 5.51 20.03 -3.77
C ILE A 245 4.10 19.57 -3.39
N ALA A 246 3.86 19.23 -2.13
CA ALA A 246 2.56 18.79 -1.67
C ALA A 246 1.49 19.89 -1.77
N ALA A 247 1.82 21.12 -1.38
CA ALA A 247 0.94 22.29 -1.40
C ALA A 247 0.86 22.99 -2.77
N LYS A 248 1.68 22.56 -3.75
CA LYS A 248 1.79 23.16 -5.09
C LYS A 248 2.22 24.64 -5.05
N LYS A 249 3.06 25.00 -4.09
CA LYS A 249 3.56 26.36 -3.86
C LYS A 249 5.04 26.48 -4.26
N ASP A 250 5.47 27.67 -4.65
CA ASP A 250 6.86 28.00 -4.99
C ASP A 250 7.51 27.01 -5.99
N LEU A 251 6.70 26.53 -6.93
CA LEU A 251 7.11 25.45 -7.85
C LEU A 251 8.29 25.83 -8.74
N PHE A 252 8.46 27.12 -9.03
CA PHE A 252 9.61 27.62 -9.79
C PHE A 252 10.90 27.43 -8.99
N GLN A 253 10.90 27.78 -7.70
CA GLN A 253 12.04 27.63 -6.82
C GLN A 253 12.37 26.16 -6.55
N VAL A 254 11.34 25.31 -6.42
CA VAL A 254 11.53 23.86 -6.31
C VAL A 254 12.25 23.32 -7.55
N SER A 255 11.78 23.68 -8.74
CA SER A 255 12.42 23.28 -10.00
C SER A 255 13.86 23.82 -10.10
N ALA A 256 14.09 25.08 -9.74
CA ALA A 256 15.42 25.70 -9.73
C ALA A 256 16.41 24.95 -8.81
N CYS A 257 15.98 24.47 -7.64
CA CYS A 257 16.81 23.65 -6.76
C CYS A 257 17.11 22.26 -7.34
N LEU A 258 16.10 21.63 -7.97
CA LEU A 258 16.25 20.27 -8.49
C LEU A 258 17.06 20.22 -9.78
N THR A 259 17.13 21.31 -10.55
CA THR A 259 17.91 21.36 -11.80
C THR A 259 19.39 21.07 -11.59
N PRO A 260 20.15 21.79 -10.72
CA PRO A 260 21.53 21.46 -10.42
C PRO A 260 21.70 20.04 -9.85
N LEU A 261 20.77 19.59 -8.99
CA LEU A 261 20.79 18.22 -8.47
C LEU A 261 20.65 17.18 -9.59
N SER A 262 19.81 17.42 -10.59
CA SER A 262 19.67 16.53 -11.75
C SER A 262 20.95 16.48 -12.59
N VAL A 263 21.67 17.61 -12.72
CA VAL A 263 22.97 17.66 -13.40
C VAL A 263 24.00 16.85 -12.63
N TYR A 264 24.06 17.01 -11.30
CA TYR A 264 24.91 16.18 -10.43
C TYR A 264 24.60 14.69 -10.63
N LEU A 265 23.34 14.27 -10.54
CA LEU A 265 22.95 12.86 -10.70
C LEU A 265 23.25 12.33 -12.11
N TYR A 266 23.21 13.18 -13.13
CA TYR A 266 23.61 12.84 -14.48
C TYR A 266 25.11 12.51 -14.56
N THR A 267 25.97 13.29 -13.89
CA THR A 267 27.43 13.02 -13.85
C THR A 267 27.81 11.70 -13.18
N GLN A 268 26.91 11.12 -12.38
CA GLN A 268 27.13 9.85 -11.67
C GLN A 268 26.74 8.61 -12.50
N ILE A 269 26.33 8.77 -13.77
CA ILE A 269 25.93 7.66 -14.64
C ILE A 269 27.19 7.05 -15.28
N PRO A 270 27.47 5.75 -15.08
CA PRO A 270 28.73 5.12 -15.50
C PRO A 270 28.87 4.95 -17.02
N ASP A 271 27.78 5.04 -17.78
CA ASP A 271 27.78 4.80 -19.24
C ASP A 271 28.18 6.04 -20.08
N ILE A 272 28.62 7.11 -19.42
CA ILE A 272 29.04 8.36 -20.05
C ILE A 272 30.56 8.25 -20.38
N PRO A 273 31.01 8.65 -21.59
CA PRO A 273 32.31 8.28 -22.16
C PRO A 273 33.52 8.52 -21.25
N ASP A 274 34.49 7.61 -21.39
CA ASP A 274 35.51 7.28 -20.40
C ASP A 274 36.91 7.84 -20.76
N THR A 275 36.97 8.93 -21.55
CA THR A 275 38.25 9.59 -21.80
C THR A 275 38.71 10.36 -20.55
N GLU A 276 40.02 10.48 -20.32
CA GLU A 276 40.52 11.23 -19.16
C GLU A 276 40.09 12.71 -19.18
N GLU A 277 40.00 13.30 -20.38
CA GLU A 277 39.49 14.65 -20.58
C GLU A 277 38.02 14.76 -20.13
N ASP A 278 37.18 13.79 -20.51
CA ASP A 278 35.77 13.74 -20.09
C ASP A 278 35.64 13.61 -18.57
N ARG A 279 36.47 12.77 -17.93
CA ARG A 279 36.43 12.60 -16.45
C ARG A 279 36.73 13.90 -15.71
N SER A 280 37.74 14.65 -16.15
CA SER A 280 38.07 15.95 -15.56
C SER A 280 36.93 16.96 -15.72
N TYR A 281 36.31 16.97 -16.90
CA TYR A 281 35.15 17.81 -17.20
C TYR A 281 33.93 17.45 -16.36
N PHE A 282 33.64 16.15 -16.15
CA PHE A 282 32.54 15.70 -15.29
C PHE A 282 32.78 16.02 -13.82
N ALA A 283 34.01 15.88 -13.31
CA ALA A 283 34.33 16.21 -11.92
C ALA A 283 34.19 17.72 -11.63
N GLU A 284 34.61 18.58 -12.56
CA GLU A 284 34.38 20.02 -12.45
C GLU A 284 32.87 20.34 -12.45
N ARG A 285 32.13 19.74 -13.38
CA ARG A 285 30.68 19.94 -13.51
C ARG A 285 29.91 19.42 -12.29
N GLU A 286 30.36 18.31 -11.70
CA GLU A 286 29.83 17.74 -10.46
C GLU A 286 29.91 18.76 -9.33
N THR A 287 31.09 19.34 -9.14
CA THR A 287 31.37 20.34 -8.10
C THR A 287 30.53 21.60 -8.30
N ILE A 288 30.47 22.12 -9.53
CA ILE A 288 29.64 23.29 -9.88
C ILE A 288 28.16 23.01 -9.61
N ALA A 289 27.67 21.83 -10.00
CA ALA A 289 26.27 21.44 -9.82
C ALA A 289 25.88 21.30 -8.35
N LEU A 290 26.73 20.69 -7.52
CA LEU A 290 26.50 20.57 -6.07
C LEU A 290 26.53 21.94 -5.37
N ASN A 291 27.45 22.82 -5.75
CA ASN A 291 27.53 24.17 -5.18
C ASN A 291 26.31 25.01 -5.54
N ALA A 292 25.89 24.96 -6.81
CA ALA A 292 24.66 25.61 -7.25
C ALA A 292 23.43 25.04 -6.52
N PHE A 293 23.34 23.72 -6.34
CA PHE A 293 22.29 23.09 -5.55
C PHE A 293 22.27 23.63 -4.10
N ALA A 294 23.42 23.63 -3.42
CA ALA A 294 23.55 24.10 -2.05
C ALA A 294 23.14 25.58 -1.91
N GLN A 295 23.54 26.41 -2.87
CA GLN A 295 23.17 27.82 -2.92
C GLN A 295 21.65 27.99 -3.09
N GLU A 296 21.03 27.36 -4.09
CA GLU A 296 19.60 27.47 -4.37
C GLU A 296 18.75 26.99 -3.18
N ILE A 297 19.12 25.87 -2.57
CA ILE A 297 18.35 25.34 -1.44
C ILE A 297 18.55 26.17 -0.17
N SER A 298 19.72 26.80 0.02
CA SER A 298 19.96 27.69 1.17
C SER A 298 19.06 28.92 1.15
N GLN A 299 18.73 29.43 -0.04
CA GLN A 299 17.83 30.56 -0.23
C GLN A 299 16.37 30.24 0.11
N LEU A 300 15.99 28.96 0.11
CA LEU A 300 14.65 28.55 0.51
C LEU A 300 14.50 28.51 2.03
N SER A 301 13.54 29.27 2.54
CA SER A 301 13.07 29.15 3.93
C SER A 301 12.36 27.80 4.15
N PRO A 302 12.40 27.21 5.35
CA PRO A 302 11.54 26.07 5.66
C PRO A 302 10.06 26.44 5.44
N TYR A 303 9.34 25.68 4.62
CA TYR A 303 7.92 25.90 4.39
C TYR A 303 7.13 25.02 5.34
N THR A 304 6.50 25.64 6.33
CA THR A 304 5.50 24.95 7.15
C THR A 304 4.18 25.11 6.44
N SER A 305 3.57 24.01 6.01
CA SER A 305 2.23 24.05 5.42
C SER A 305 1.29 24.83 6.34
N GLU A 306 0.58 25.82 5.79
CA GLU A 306 -0.53 26.45 6.50
C GLU A 306 -1.44 25.32 6.94
N HIS A 307 -1.56 25.10 8.26
CA HIS A 307 -2.35 24.01 8.81
C HIS A 307 -3.79 24.15 8.34
N HIS A 308 -4.13 23.47 7.24
CA HIS A 308 -5.50 23.12 6.94
C HIS A 308 -5.91 22.09 7.98
N VAL A 309 -6.41 22.57 9.12
CA VAL A 309 -7.18 21.75 10.05
C VAL A 309 -8.40 21.28 9.25
N ALA A 310 -8.31 20.07 8.69
CA ALA A 310 -9.41 19.48 7.95
C ALA A 310 -10.62 19.38 8.90
N PRO A 311 -11.76 20.04 8.61
CA PRO A 311 -12.94 19.99 9.45
C PRO A 311 -13.62 18.64 9.28
N GLY A 312 -13.08 17.57 9.89
CA GLY A 312 -13.58 16.21 9.65
C GLY A 312 -13.55 15.27 10.86
N THR A 313 -12.83 15.59 11.93
CA THR A 313 -12.56 14.63 13.02
C THR A 313 -13.79 14.28 13.88
N GLN A 314 -14.86 15.08 13.85
CA GLN A 314 -16.06 14.79 14.66
C GLN A 314 -17.03 13.77 14.01
N GLN A 315 -17.02 13.60 12.69
CA GLN A 315 -17.98 12.73 12.00
C GLN A 315 -17.65 11.23 12.11
N THR A 316 -16.39 10.86 12.30
CA THR A 316 -15.92 9.47 12.40
C THR A 316 -16.20 8.86 13.78
N ALA A 317 -16.17 9.66 14.85
CA ALA A 317 -16.51 9.23 16.20
C ALA A 317 -17.99 8.83 16.33
N ALA A 318 -18.90 9.60 15.71
CA ALA A 318 -20.34 9.33 15.72
C ALA A 318 -20.69 7.99 15.00
N LYS A 319 -20.03 7.70 13.86
CA LYS A 319 -20.23 6.42 13.14
C LYS A 319 -19.76 5.21 13.95
N LYS A 320 -18.64 5.32 14.68
CA LYS A 320 -18.15 4.25 15.58
C LYS A 320 -19.13 3.97 16.73
N ALA A 321 -19.71 5.02 17.33
CA ALA A 321 -20.70 4.86 18.39
C ALA A 321 -21.98 4.14 17.91
N GLN A 322 -22.43 4.45 16.69
CA GLN A 322 -23.60 3.83 16.08
C GLN A 322 -23.37 2.34 15.74
N ILE A 323 -22.18 1.96 15.27
CA ILE A 323 -21.84 0.55 15.05
C ILE A 323 -21.83 -0.22 16.38
N ARG A 324 -21.28 0.39 17.44
CA ARG A 324 -21.23 -0.23 18.78
C ARG A 324 -22.62 -0.45 19.36
N SER A 325 -23.55 0.49 19.17
CA SER A 325 -24.93 0.34 19.65
C SER A 325 -25.68 -0.79 18.92
N VAL A 326 -25.52 -0.91 17.59
CA VAL A 326 -26.13 -1.99 16.79
C VAL A 326 -25.61 -3.37 17.20
N ILE A 327 -24.30 -3.51 17.44
CA ILE A 327 -23.73 -4.78 17.90
C ILE A 327 -24.29 -5.13 19.28
N SER A 328 -24.37 -4.15 20.19
CA SER A 328 -24.90 -4.39 21.55
C SER A 328 -26.38 -4.80 21.57
N SER A 329 -27.22 -4.24 20.69
CA SER A 329 -28.64 -4.60 20.60
C SER A 329 -28.86 -5.97 19.97
N THR A 330 -27.97 -6.42 19.09
CA THR A 330 -28.10 -7.70 18.38
C THR A 330 -27.71 -8.88 19.28
N VAL A 331 -26.79 -8.67 20.23
CA VAL A 331 -26.38 -9.67 21.23
C VAL A 331 -27.42 -9.81 22.36
N GLY A 332 -28.26 -8.80 22.56
CA GLY A 332 -29.23 -8.72 23.66
C GLY A 332 -30.52 -9.55 23.52
N ASN A 333 -30.84 -10.13 22.35
CA ASN A 333 -32.11 -10.85 22.13
C ASN A 333 -31.97 -12.39 22.06
N PRO A 334 -33.03 -13.17 22.41
CA PRO A 334 -32.88 -14.45 23.12
C PRO A 334 -32.97 -15.72 22.26
N SER A 335 -32.98 -15.65 20.93
CA SER A 335 -33.08 -16.89 20.14
C SER A 335 -31.75 -17.64 20.11
N THR A 336 -31.74 -18.87 20.62
CA THR A 336 -30.58 -19.76 20.63
C THR A 336 -29.98 -19.92 19.23
N PHE A 337 -30.83 -19.83 18.20
CA PHE A 337 -30.43 -19.87 16.80
C PHE A 337 -29.59 -18.65 16.38
N ILE A 338 -29.99 -17.42 16.73
CA ILE A 338 -29.23 -16.21 16.39
C ILE A 338 -27.89 -16.19 17.14
N ARG A 339 -27.87 -16.62 18.41
CA ARG A 339 -26.63 -16.77 19.19
C ARG A 339 -25.70 -17.81 18.57
N PHE A 340 -26.26 -18.93 18.12
CA PHE A 340 -25.49 -19.99 17.46
C PHE A 340 -24.89 -19.48 16.17
N PHE A 341 -25.68 -18.81 15.35
CA PHE A 341 -25.23 -18.24 14.10
C PHE A 341 -24.07 -17.25 14.30
N TRP A 342 -24.19 -16.28 15.21
CA TRP A 342 -23.13 -15.31 15.45
C TRP A 342 -21.86 -15.93 16.05
N THR A 343 -22.01 -16.80 17.04
CA THR A 343 -20.87 -17.50 17.66
C THR A 343 -20.13 -18.34 16.63
N TRP A 344 -20.87 -19.05 15.80
CA TRP A 344 -20.33 -19.85 14.71
C TRP A 344 -19.63 -18.99 13.65
N CYS A 345 -20.20 -17.84 13.25
CA CYS A 345 -19.56 -16.89 12.34
C CYS A 345 -18.24 -16.34 12.89
N VAL A 346 -18.19 -16.01 14.19
CA VAL A 346 -16.96 -15.53 14.84
C VAL A 346 -15.88 -16.61 14.84
N ILE A 347 -16.22 -17.85 15.18
CA ILE A 347 -15.26 -18.96 15.17
C ILE A 347 -14.73 -19.21 13.77
N GLN A 348 -15.59 -19.19 12.75
CA GLN A 348 -15.16 -19.35 11.36
C GLN A 348 -14.29 -18.21 10.86
N PHE A 349 -14.54 -16.98 11.30
CA PHE A 349 -13.69 -15.85 10.99
C PHE A 349 -12.27 -16.06 11.50
N PHE A 350 -12.12 -16.46 12.77
CA PHE A 350 -10.81 -16.78 13.35
C PHE A 350 -10.14 -17.97 12.64
N LEU A 351 -10.91 -19.01 12.32
CA LEU A 351 -10.40 -20.19 11.62
C LEU A 351 -9.91 -19.84 10.21
N GLY A 352 -10.65 -19.00 9.47
CA GLY A 352 -10.27 -18.58 8.14
C GLY A 352 -9.03 -17.67 8.12
N ILE A 353 -8.66 -17.05 9.24
CA ILE A 353 -7.35 -16.38 9.41
C ILE A 353 -6.27 -17.41 9.78
N ALA A 354 -6.56 -18.29 10.73
CA ALA A 354 -5.59 -19.25 11.26
C ALA A 354 -5.13 -20.29 10.21
N VAL A 355 -6.05 -20.77 9.36
CA VAL A 355 -5.76 -21.82 8.38
C VAL A 355 -4.76 -21.37 7.31
N PRO A 356 -4.92 -20.22 6.63
CA PRO A 356 -3.92 -19.72 5.70
C PRO A 356 -2.55 -19.51 6.35
N ILE A 357 -2.50 -18.95 7.56
CA ILE A 357 -1.24 -18.78 8.31
C ILE A 357 -0.59 -20.14 8.54
N PHE A 358 -1.35 -21.12 9.03
CA PHE A 358 -0.86 -22.47 9.28
C PHE A 358 -0.35 -23.16 8.01
N VAL A 359 -1.07 -23.05 6.89
CA VAL A 359 -0.68 -23.61 5.59
C VAL A 359 0.57 -22.95 5.03
N LEU A 360 0.70 -21.63 5.17
CA LEU A 360 1.90 -20.90 4.74
C LEU A 360 3.14 -21.27 5.59
N THR A 361 2.92 -21.54 6.88
CA THR A 361 4.00 -21.86 7.81
C THR A 361 4.49 -23.30 7.64
N ILE A 362 3.58 -24.24 7.31
CA ILE A 362 3.91 -25.66 7.20
C ILE A 362 3.72 -26.15 5.75
N LYS A 363 4.77 -25.98 4.96
CA LYS A 363 4.79 -26.31 3.51
C LYS A 363 4.61 -27.80 3.18
N SER A 364 4.69 -28.71 4.16
CA SER A 364 4.69 -30.17 3.92
C SER A 364 3.36 -30.87 4.23
N ILE A 365 2.33 -30.17 4.70
CA ILE A 365 1.06 -30.82 5.08
C ILE A 365 0.24 -31.15 3.83
N LYS A 366 -0.05 -32.45 3.67
CA LYS A 366 -1.08 -32.92 2.74
C LYS A 366 -2.44 -32.74 3.39
N PHE A 367 -3.36 -32.04 2.71
CA PHE A 367 -4.75 -31.96 3.15
C PHE A 367 -5.44 -33.31 2.95
N ASP A 368 -5.55 -34.07 4.04
CA ASP A 368 -6.39 -35.27 4.08
C ASP A 368 -7.84 -34.89 4.42
N SER A 369 -8.77 -35.74 4.00
CA SER A 369 -10.19 -35.73 4.31
C SER A 369 -10.47 -35.51 5.80
N THR A 370 -9.66 -36.08 6.69
CA THR A 370 -9.73 -35.90 8.15
C THR A 370 -9.52 -34.45 8.58
N LEU A 371 -8.57 -33.75 7.96
CA LEU A 371 -8.25 -32.36 8.30
C LEU A 371 -9.38 -31.44 7.82
N ILE A 372 -9.94 -31.69 6.65
CA ILE A 372 -11.09 -30.95 6.12
C ILE A 372 -12.33 -31.17 7.00
N ALA A 373 -12.59 -32.41 7.40
CA ALA A 373 -13.69 -32.73 8.32
C ALA A 373 -13.52 -32.05 9.67
N LEU A 374 -12.29 -31.98 10.20
CA LEU A 374 -11.98 -31.26 11.44
C LEU A 374 -12.13 -29.75 11.28
N LEU A 375 -11.76 -29.19 10.13
CA LEU A 375 -11.90 -27.76 9.82
C LEU A 375 -13.37 -27.32 9.78
N ILE A 376 -14.25 -28.17 9.25
CA ILE A 376 -15.67 -27.85 9.09
C ILE A 376 -16.47 -28.24 10.34
N GLY A 377 -16.15 -29.40 10.93
CA GLY A 377 -16.88 -29.98 12.06
C GLY A 377 -16.54 -29.33 13.39
N SER A 378 -15.28 -28.95 13.64
CA SER A 378 -14.90 -28.37 14.94
C SER A 378 -15.56 -27.01 15.23
N PRO A 379 -15.67 -26.05 14.28
CA PRO A 379 -16.38 -24.80 14.54
C PRO A 379 -17.86 -25.00 14.82
N LEU A 380 -18.47 -25.98 14.13
CA LEU A 380 -19.88 -26.32 14.32
C LEU A 380 -20.13 -26.89 15.72
N ALA A 381 -19.29 -27.83 16.16
CA ALA A 381 -19.37 -28.42 17.50
C ALA A 381 -19.09 -27.40 18.59
N ILE A 382 -18.06 -26.55 18.44
CA ILE A 382 -17.73 -25.49 19.38
C ILE A 382 -18.86 -24.47 19.48
N ALA A 383 -19.43 -24.04 18.34
CA ALA A 383 -20.55 -23.12 18.36
C ALA A 383 -21.77 -23.71 19.05
N ALA A 384 -22.10 -24.99 18.78
CA ALA A 384 -23.23 -25.67 19.42
C ALA A 384 -23.02 -25.82 20.92
N ALA A 385 -21.80 -26.14 21.36
CA ALA A 385 -21.46 -26.23 22.77
C ALA A 385 -21.56 -24.87 23.47
N LEU A 386 -21.03 -23.81 22.87
CA LEU A 386 -21.07 -22.46 23.45
C LEU A 386 -22.48 -21.89 23.55
N THR A 387 -23.39 -22.28 22.65
CA THR A 387 -24.78 -21.80 22.70
C THR A 387 -25.69 -22.64 23.57
N ALA A 388 -25.29 -23.86 23.90
CA ALA A 388 -25.94 -24.70 24.88
C ALA A 388 -25.65 -24.25 26.33
N ILE A 389 -24.62 -23.43 26.57
CA ILE A 389 -24.33 -22.86 27.90
C ILE A 389 -25.48 -21.89 28.26
N PRO A 390 -26.30 -22.18 29.27
CA PRO A 390 -27.38 -21.28 29.67
C PRO A 390 -26.76 -19.96 30.11
N ALA A 391 -27.25 -18.85 29.53
CA ALA A 391 -26.89 -17.52 29.99
C ALA A 391 -27.45 -17.38 31.40
N THR A 392 -26.62 -17.66 32.41
CA THR A 392 -26.98 -17.46 33.81
C THR A 392 -27.38 -15.99 33.95
N SER A 393 -28.68 -15.78 34.13
CA SER A 393 -29.31 -14.50 34.40
C SER A 393 -28.54 -13.83 35.53
N ARG A 394 -27.67 -12.88 35.18
CA ARG A 394 -26.98 -12.00 36.12
C ARG A 394 -28.00 -10.96 36.59
N ASN A 395 -29.02 -11.45 37.29
CA ASN A 395 -30.16 -10.70 37.77
C ASN A 395 -30.56 -11.29 39.13
N SER A 396 -29.68 -11.13 40.10
CA SER A 396 -29.95 -11.27 41.53
C SER A 396 -28.81 -10.54 42.24
N ASP A 397 -29.15 -9.80 43.29
CA ASP A 397 -28.24 -9.06 44.18
C ASP A 397 -27.96 -7.60 43.77
N ASN A 398 -29.05 -6.84 43.62
CA ASN A 398 -29.08 -5.52 44.25
C ASN A 398 -29.90 -5.68 45.56
N PRO A 399 -29.28 -6.08 46.69
CA PRO A 399 -29.95 -5.96 47.97
C PRO A 399 -30.12 -4.47 48.23
N SER A 400 -31.36 -4.04 48.26
CA SER A 400 -31.83 -2.75 48.76
C SER A 400 -31.06 -2.40 50.05
N GLN A 401 -30.25 -1.35 49.98
CA GLN A 401 -29.75 -0.61 51.14
C GLN A 401 -30.90 0.21 51.75
N PRO A 402 -30.86 0.44 53.08
CA PRO A 402 -32.03 0.60 53.97
C PRO A 402 -32.88 1.86 53.76
#